data_AF-A0A0C9XIA5-F1
#
_entry.id   AF-A0A0C9XIA5-F1
#
_cell.length_a   1.000
_cell.length_b   1.000
_cell.length_c   1.000
_cell.angle_alpha   90.00
_cell.angle_beta   90.00
_cell.angle_gamma   90.00
#
_symmetry.space_group_name_H-M   'P 1'
#
loop_
_entity.id
_entity.type
_entity.pdbx_description
1 polymer ?
#
loop_
_entity_poly.entity_id
_entity_poly.type
_entity_poly.pdbx_seq_one_letter_code
_entity_poly.pdbx_strand_id
1 'polypeptide(L)' 'CVEHTPDIFLSELQSELREVRYVEVSQITIERTLQRHGYTHKRVSTLIGFLH' A
#
# COMPACT_ATOMS: atom_id res chain seq x y z
N CYS A 1 -1.63 1.35 -24.68
CA CYS A 1 -0.80 0.62 -23.70
C CYS A 1 -1.55 0.66 -22.38
N VAL A 2 -2.06 -0.48 -21.90
CA VAL A 2 -2.61 -0.54 -20.53
C VAL A 2 -1.40 -0.68 -19.63
N GLU A 3 -0.99 0.42 -19.00
CA GLU A 3 0.06 0.40 -18.00
C GLU A 3 -0.41 -0.47 -16.84
N HIS A 4 0.03 -1.72 -16.85
CA HIS A 4 -0.16 -2.68 -15.77
C HIS A 4 0.69 -2.20 -14.60
N THR A 5 0.17 -1.22 -13.86
CA THR A 5 0.84 -0.74 -12.64
C THR A 5 0.82 -1.92 -11.67
N PRO A 6 1.96 -2.42 -11.19
CA PRO A 6 1.98 -3.55 -10.29
C PRO A 6 1.18 -3.21 -9.03
N ASP A 7 0.29 -4.13 -8.64
CA ASP A 7 -0.36 -4.15 -7.33
C ASP A 7 0.75 -4.20 -6.27
N ILE A 8 1.15 -3.03 -5.77
CA ILE A 8 2.04 -2.91 -4.63
C ILE A 8 1.20 -3.14 -3.38
N PHE A 9 1.61 -4.09 -2.55
CA PHE A 9 1.02 -4.30 -1.24
C PHE A 9 1.39 -3.13 -0.29
N LEU A 10 0.53 -2.84 0.69
CA LEU A 10 0.81 -1.78 1.68
C LEU A 10 2.13 -2.01 2.42
N SER A 11 2.49 -3.26 2.68
CA SER A 11 3.74 -3.64 3.35
C SER A 11 4.98 -3.34 2.52
N GLU A 12 4.89 -3.49 1.20
CA GLU A 12 5.96 -3.14 0.28
C GLU A 12 6.10 -1.62 0.20
N LEU A 13 4.99 -0.90 0.04
CA LEU A 13 5.00 0.57 0.05
C LEU A 13 5.54 1.13 1.37
N GLN A 14 5.18 0.51 2.50
CA GLN A 14 5.71 0.88 3.81
C GLN A 14 7.23 0.68 3.89
N SER A 15 7.72 -0.45 3.38
CA SER A 15 9.16 -0.75 3.36
C SER A 15 9.91 0.26 2.49
N GLU A 16 9.40 0.56 1.29
CA GLU A 16 10.02 1.56 0.40
C GLU A 16 10.02 2.96 1.01
N LEU A 17 8.93 3.38 1.67
CA LEU A 17 8.89 4.66 2.37
C LEU A 17 9.94 4.73 3.47
N ARG A 18 10.17 3.64 4.18
CA ARG A 18 11.20 3.56 5.22
C ARG A 18 12.61 3.53 4.64
N GLU A 19 12.85 2.72 3.62
CA GLU A 19 14.20 2.44 3.10
C GLU A 19 14.71 3.51 2.13
N VAL A 20 13.82 4.05 1.28
CA VAL A 20 14.19 5.02 0.24
C VAL A 20 13.98 6.45 0.72
N ARG A 21 12.93 6.68 1.52
CA ARG A 21 12.52 8.03 1.94
C ARG A 21 12.81 8.29 3.42
N TYR A 22 13.25 7.30 4.20
CA TYR A 22 13.45 7.39 5.65
C TYR A 22 12.20 7.88 6.40
N VAL A 23 11.02 7.59 5.84
CA VAL A 23 9.72 7.96 6.40
C VAL A 23 9.08 6.71 6.99
N GLU A 24 8.89 6.72 8.31
CA GLU A 24 8.13 5.67 8.99
C GLU A 24 6.67 6.10 9.13
N VAL A 25 5.78 5.36 8.47
CA VAL A 25 4.33 5.57 8.54
C VAL A 25 3.62 4.23 8.72
N SER A 26 2.47 4.26 9.39
CA SER A 26 1.65 3.06 9.55
C SER A 26 0.94 2.71 8.24
N GLN A 27 0.65 1.42 8.05
CA GLN A 27 -0.10 0.94 6.89
C GLN A 27 -1.48 1.60 6.78
N ILE A 28 -2.15 1.90 7.90
CA ILE A 28 -3.43 2.62 7.95
C ILE A 28 -3.30 4.03 7.36
N THR A 29 -2.21 4.74 7.69
CA THR A 29 -1.94 6.08 7.14
C THR A 29 -1.69 6.02 5.63
N ILE A 30 -0.94 5.01 5.18
CA ILE A 30 -0.70 4.78 3.75
C ILE A 30 -2.02 4.49 3.03
N GLU A 31 -2.84 3.57 3.55
CA GLU A 31 -4.15 3.21 3.00
C GLU A 31 -5.08 4.43 2.86
N ARG A 32 -5.25 5.20 3.94
CA ARG A 32 -6.11 6.40 3.93
C ARG A 32 -5.61 7.43 2.92
N THR A 33 -4.29 7.58 2.79
CA THR A 33 -3.69 8.50 1.83
C THR A 33 -3.97 8.04 0.40
N LEU A 34 -3.76 6.75 0.11
CA LEU A 34 -4.07 6.16 -1.19
C LEU A 34 -5.55 6.34 -1.56
N GLN A 35 -6.47 6.04 -0.64
CA GLN A 35 -7.91 6.23 -0.83
C GLN A 35 -8.25 7.70 -1.11
N ARG A 36 -7.69 8.63 -0.34
CA ARG A 36 -7.90 10.08 -0.53
C ARG A 36 -7.44 10.57 -1.89
N HIS A 37 -6.40 9.96 -2.45
CA HIS A 37 -5.87 10.29 -3.76
C HIS A 37 -6.52 9.49 -4.91
N GLY A 38 -7.57 8.71 -4.65
CA GLY A 38 -8.30 7.95 -5.67
C GLY A 38 -7.62 6.63 -6.08
N TYR A 39 -6.59 6.20 -5.35
CA TYR A 39 -5.96 4.89 -5.54
C TYR A 39 -6.77 3.82 -4.80
N THR A 40 -7.90 3.43 -5.39
CA THR A 40 -8.82 2.40 -4.87
C THR A 40 -8.58 1.01 -5.47
N HIS A 41 -7.77 0.92 -6.53
CA HIS A 41 -7.64 -0.26 -7.39
C HIS A 41 -6.37 -1.10 -7.16
N LYS A 42 -5.39 -0.58 -6.41
CA LYS A 42 -4.32 -1.46 -5.89
C LYS A 42 -4.99 -2.34 -4.86
N ARG A 43 -4.97 -3.65 -5.05
CA ARG A 43 -5.40 -4.61 -4.04
C ARG A 43 -4.48 -4.46 -2.83
N VAL A 44 -4.79 -3.47 -2.01
CA VAL A 44 -4.44 -3.37 -0.61
C VAL A 44 -5.14 -4.55 0.06
N SER A 45 -4.61 -5.74 -0.19
CA SER A 45 -5.10 -6.97 0.38
C SER A 45 -4.64 -6.89 1.81
N THR A 46 -5.52 -6.39 2.66
CA THR A 46 -5.42 -6.49 4.10
C THR A 46 -5.56 -7.97 4.46
N LEU A 47 -4.58 -8.80 4.10
CA LEU A 47 -4.39 -10.12 4.68
C LEU A 47 -3.85 -9.92 6.09
N ILE A 48 -4.65 -9.23 6.92
CA ILE A 48 -4.66 -9.49 8.35
C ILE A 48 -5.25 -10.89 8.44
N GLY A 49 -4.41 -11.86 8.78
CA GLY A 49 -4.78 -13.26 8.85
C GLY A 49 -6.06 -13.47 9.66
N PHE A 50 -7.08 -14.00 8.98
CA PHE A 50 -8.02 -14.91 9.62
C PHE A 50 -7.87 -16.24 8.90
N LEU A 51 -6.98 -17.06 9.45
CA LEU A 51 -7.10 -18.51 9.37
C LEU A 51 -8.46 -18.86 10.00
N HIS A 52 -9.37 -19.41 9.19
CA HIS A 52 -10.44 -20.27 9.65
C HIS A 52 -10.41 -21.54 8.80
#